data_AF-A0AAW8D9L8-F1
#
_entry.id   AF-A0AAW8D9L8-F1
#
_cell.length_a   1.000
_cell.length_b   1.000
_cell.length_c   1.000
_cell.angle_alpha   90.00
_cell.angle_beta   90.00
_cell.angle_gamma   90.00
#
_symmetry.space_group_name_H-M   'P 1'
#
loop_
_entity.id
_entity.type
_entity.pdbx_description
1 polymer ?
#
loop_
_entity_poly.entity_id
_entity_poly.type
_entity_poly.pdbx_seq_one_letter_code
_entity_poly.pdbx_strand_id
1 'polypeptide(L)'
;MASPKSGYYTILSFVGGGIRGLLSATLLQRLFAADPQLLNQTKMYAGCSTGSIISSELLADPDPGNLITLFTGSELGFYNKMNIHPDKPAYPIDEVLGSQLSIQKDSKISEAGKDVLLVSFNVGSVEKEEGGIGKMMPVPWKPMMFTNMLGTAQDKKDGLEGNSNTLIAVAATSSGSMPGQLGSTDGNVDGCFFNHDPTVAAIALALRNGWELHQIAAITIGTGYMPYWLQSNTHEWGADQWINGEGNPFDNITPFLMNQKGSSPVLDMSLNGTSTDLMPQIAKMLLGDRYVNLNPTLPCFIPENSTNPQAIALLQDSANSFDISKALDLIKKCWSNATLEVPLRFPENTDASIAPVVAPNANAHIVPLETQFFIRQNTSRPQVLDIMDASHKAGARVILWEQKTKTDPDAGNQLWKFEKSGEAGWWYLKSQIGADLYLTLTGDSTTVDLPITVEPLRADLRDRQLWNLVPSKELGYYYIQSKLVPSASASVNPNSYVPTVIGVGTKNDGVTAAYGMPLNYRVYAHLSFAFIPFK
;
A
#
# COMPACT_ATOMS: atom_id res chain seq x y z
N MET A 1 25.37 -15.48 -36.15
CA MET A 1 24.91 -14.19 -35.58
C MET A 1 23.44 -14.08 -35.89
N ALA A 2 22.59 -13.90 -34.88
CA ALA A 2 21.18 -13.60 -35.12
C ALA A 2 21.07 -12.27 -35.90
N SER A 3 20.07 -12.15 -36.77
CA SER A 3 19.76 -10.91 -37.48
C SER A 3 19.59 -9.78 -36.45
N PRO A 4 20.11 -8.56 -36.71
CA PRO A 4 19.93 -7.44 -35.77
C PRO A 4 18.43 -7.17 -35.57
N LYS A 5 18.00 -7.11 -34.30
CA LYS A 5 16.62 -6.76 -33.94
C LYS A 5 16.37 -5.30 -34.31
N SER A 6 15.18 -5.00 -34.81
CA SER A 6 14.80 -3.64 -35.21
C SER A 6 13.71 -3.07 -34.30
N GLY A 7 13.67 -1.74 -34.20
CA GLY A 7 12.70 -1.03 -33.37
C GLY A 7 12.95 -1.12 -31.87
N TYR A 8 11.92 -0.80 -31.10
CA TYR A 8 11.96 -0.83 -29.64
C TYR A 8 11.42 -2.16 -29.08
N TYR A 9 12.00 -2.58 -27.95
CA TYR A 9 11.47 -3.61 -27.07
C TYR A 9 10.76 -2.95 -25.89
N THR A 10 9.46 -3.17 -25.82
CA THR A 10 8.55 -2.41 -24.98
C THR A 10 8.02 -3.25 -23.84
N ILE A 11 8.18 -2.75 -22.61
CA ILE A 11 7.86 -3.46 -21.37
C ILE A 11 6.76 -2.70 -20.63
N LEU A 12 5.68 -3.40 -20.26
CA LEU A 12 4.80 -2.96 -19.19
C LEU A 12 5.10 -3.80 -17.95
N SER A 13 5.41 -3.13 -16.84
CA SER A 13 5.75 -3.75 -15.57
C SER A 13 4.74 -3.35 -14.49
N PHE A 14 4.21 -4.32 -13.75
CA PHE A 14 3.18 -4.13 -12.75
C PHE A 14 3.67 -4.53 -11.35
N VAL A 15 3.55 -3.61 -10.41
CA VAL A 15 3.98 -3.77 -9.01
C VAL A 15 2.92 -4.51 -8.19
N GLY A 16 3.32 -5.15 -7.08
CA GLY A 16 2.42 -5.79 -6.12
C GLY A 16 1.58 -4.84 -5.26
N GLY A 17 0.55 -5.35 -4.57
CA GLY A 17 -0.22 -4.55 -3.60
C GLY A 17 -1.69 -4.95 -3.33
N GLY A 18 -2.07 -6.23 -3.46
CA GLY A 18 -3.44 -6.72 -3.22
C GLY A 18 -4.51 -5.95 -4.01
N ILE A 19 -5.61 -5.59 -3.34
CA ILE A 19 -6.75 -4.83 -3.90
C ILE A 19 -6.34 -3.50 -4.53
N ARG A 20 -5.17 -2.95 -4.16
CA ARG A 20 -4.65 -1.71 -4.75
C ARG A 20 -4.27 -1.86 -6.21
N GLY A 21 -4.23 -3.08 -6.75
CA GLY A 21 -4.19 -3.33 -8.19
C GLY A 21 -5.30 -2.60 -8.98
N LEU A 22 -6.40 -2.20 -8.33
CA LEU A 22 -7.41 -1.30 -8.90
C LEU A 22 -6.80 0.02 -9.42
N LEU A 23 -5.83 0.57 -8.69
CA LEU A 23 -5.11 1.79 -9.10
C LEU A 23 -4.33 1.52 -10.39
N SER A 24 -3.57 0.42 -10.43
CA SER A 24 -2.82 0.00 -11.62
C SER A 24 -3.73 -0.24 -12.83
N ALA A 25 -4.84 -0.96 -12.64
CA ALA A 25 -5.83 -1.23 -13.67
C ALA A 25 -6.48 0.06 -14.20
N THR A 26 -6.79 1.02 -13.31
CA THR A 26 -7.37 2.31 -13.71
C THR A 26 -6.37 3.16 -14.50
N LEU A 27 -5.09 3.20 -14.09
CA LEU A 27 -4.04 3.86 -14.88
C LEU A 27 -3.86 3.21 -16.25
N LEU A 28 -3.80 1.88 -16.30
CA LEU A 28 -3.70 1.13 -17.55
C LEU A 28 -4.89 1.41 -18.48
N GLN A 29 -6.11 1.42 -17.95
CA GLN A 29 -7.32 1.74 -18.70
C GLN A 29 -7.26 3.14 -19.33
N ARG A 30 -6.71 4.14 -18.61
CA ARG A 30 -6.53 5.50 -19.15
C ARG A 30 -5.52 5.52 -20.29
N LEU A 31 -4.39 4.81 -20.16
CA LEU A 31 -3.41 4.68 -21.24
C LEU A 31 -4.00 3.97 -22.46
N PHE A 32 -4.70 2.86 -22.24
CA PHE A 32 -5.35 2.08 -23.31
C PHE A 32 -6.47 2.86 -24.01
N ALA A 33 -7.24 3.66 -23.28
CA ALA A 33 -8.24 4.53 -23.89
C ALA A 33 -7.62 5.63 -24.77
N ALA A 34 -6.41 6.09 -24.42
CA ALA A 34 -5.67 7.07 -25.20
C ALA A 34 -4.94 6.45 -26.42
N ASP A 35 -4.45 5.21 -26.30
CA ASP A 35 -3.89 4.42 -27.39
C ASP A 35 -4.31 2.93 -27.29
N PRO A 36 -5.37 2.53 -28.01
CA PRO A 36 -5.85 1.14 -28.00
C PRO A 36 -4.85 0.12 -28.58
N GLN A 37 -3.78 0.55 -29.25
CA GLN A 37 -2.73 -0.35 -29.75
C GLN A 37 -1.66 -0.66 -28.69
N LEU A 38 -1.66 0.05 -27.55
CA LEU A 38 -0.69 -0.08 -26.47
C LEU A 38 -0.39 -1.54 -26.13
N LEU A 39 -1.42 -2.32 -25.78
CA LEU A 39 -1.27 -3.70 -25.34
C LEU A 39 -0.81 -4.62 -26.48
N ASN A 40 -1.25 -4.39 -27.72
CA ASN A 40 -0.79 -5.15 -28.89
C ASN A 40 0.70 -4.91 -29.15
N GLN A 41 1.15 -3.67 -28.99
CA GLN A 41 2.52 -3.23 -29.25
C GLN A 41 3.49 -3.56 -28.10
N THR A 42 3.01 -3.75 -26.87
CA THR A 42 3.81 -4.25 -25.75
C THR A 42 4.40 -5.62 -26.05
N LYS A 43 5.72 -5.75 -25.93
CA LYS A 43 6.44 -7.03 -26.12
C LYS A 43 6.42 -7.89 -24.87
N MET A 44 6.53 -7.25 -23.70
CA MET A 44 6.67 -7.95 -22.44
C MET A 44 5.71 -7.45 -21.36
N TYR A 45 5.09 -8.39 -20.64
CA TYR A 45 4.46 -8.13 -19.35
C TYR A 45 5.35 -8.65 -18.22
N ALA A 46 5.63 -7.79 -17.25
CA ALA A 46 6.33 -8.17 -16.02
C ALA A 46 5.43 -7.90 -14.81
N GLY A 47 5.40 -8.80 -13.85
CA GLY A 47 4.50 -8.71 -12.70
C GLY A 47 5.11 -9.26 -11.42
N CYS A 48 4.73 -8.64 -10.29
CA CYS A 48 4.92 -9.17 -8.95
C CYS A 48 3.59 -9.13 -8.19
N SER A 49 3.26 -10.18 -7.43
CA SER A 49 2.02 -10.25 -6.63
C SER A 49 0.77 -9.97 -7.48
N THR A 50 -0.10 -9.05 -7.07
CA THR A 50 -1.22 -8.57 -7.91
C THR A 50 -0.78 -8.13 -9.30
N GLY A 51 0.43 -7.59 -9.49
CA GLY A 51 0.98 -7.29 -10.81
C GLY A 51 1.16 -8.53 -11.69
N SER A 52 1.43 -9.69 -11.10
CA SER A 52 1.45 -10.98 -11.82
C SER A 52 0.05 -11.48 -12.16
N ILE A 53 -0.93 -11.24 -11.29
CA ILE A 53 -2.35 -11.49 -11.59
C ILE A 53 -2.77 -10.61 -12.77
N ILE A 54 -2.51 -9.30 -12.73
CA ILE A 54 -2.76 -8.38 -13.84
C ILE A 54 -2.08 -8.86 -15.13
N SER A 55 -0.81 -9.27 -15.06
CA SER A 55 -0.08 -9.77 -16.23
C SER A 55 -0.70 -11.06 -16.78
N SER A 56 -1.13 -11.98 -15.91
CA SER A 56 -1.86 -13.20 -16.28
C SER A 56 -3.17 -12.86 -16.98
N GLU A 57 -4.03 -12.06 -16.35
CA GLU A 57 -5.31 -11.63 -16.92
C GLU A 57 -5.13 -11.00 -18.31
N LEU A 58 -4.15 -10.10 -18.49
CA LEU A 58 -3.86 -9.46 -19.78
C LEU A 58 -3.32 -10.40 -20.86
N LEU A 59 -2.72 -11.54 -20.49
CA LEU A 59 -2.32 -12.57 -21.44
C LEU A 59 -3.54 -13.35 -21.97
N ALA A 60 -4.58 -13.51 -21.16
CA ALA A 60 -5.81 -14.18 -21.56
C ALA A 60 -6.80 -13.24 -22.26
N ASP A 61 -6.92 -12.00 -21.78
CA ASP A 61 -7.83 -10.99 -22.29
C ASP A 61 -7.20 -9.58 -22.21
N PRO A 62 -6.84 -8.96 -23.35
CA PRO A 62 -6.20 -7.64 -23.38
C PRO A 62 -7.19 -6.48 -23.19
N ASP A 63 -8.19 -6.61 -22.31
CA ASP A 63 -9.11 -5.53 -21.93
C ASP A 63 -8.87 -5.08 -20.47
N PRO A 64 -8.25 -3.90 -20.23
CA PRO A 64 -8.07 -3.36 -18.90
C PRO A 64 -9.38 -3.13 -18.11
N GLY A 65 -10.52 -3.03 -18.78
CA GLY A 65 -11.83 -2.88 -18.14
C GLY A 65 -12.24 -4.11 -17.33
N ASN A 66 -11.80 -5.29 -17.76
CA ASN A 66 -12.04 -6.54 -17.03
C ASN A 66 -11.21 -6.62 -15.74
N LEU A 67 -10.01 -6.03 -15.72
CA LEU A 67 -9.23 -5.86 -14.49
C LEU A 67 -9.97 -4.97 -13.48
N ILE A 68 -10.53 -3.84 -13.93
CA ILE A 68 -11.32 -2.96 -13.05
C ILE A 68 -12.53 -3.71 -12.49
N THR A 69 -13.20 -4.50 -13.32
CA THR A 69 -14.34 -5.34 -12.91
C THR A 69 -13.92 -6.40 -11.88
N LEU A 70 -12.76 -7.03 -12.04
CA LEU A 70 -12.18 -7.96 -11.06
C LEU A 70 -12.00 -7.28 -9.68
N PHE A 71 -11.30 -6.15 -9.64
CA PHE A 71 -10.98 -5.42 -8.41
C PHE A 71 -12.20 -4.74 -7.75
N THR A 72 -13.24 -4.41 -8.51
CA THR A 72 -14.49 -3.83 -7.97
C THR A 72 -15.62 -4.84 -7.77
N GLY A 73 -15.37 -6.11 -8.13
CA GLY A 73 -16.35 -7.19 -8.11
C GLY A 73 -15.92 -8.34 -7.22
N SER A 74 -15.46 -9.44 -7.83
CA SER A 74 -15.19 -10.70 -7.13
C SER A 74 -14.14 -10.59 -6.03
N GLU A 75 -13.10 -9.76 -6.20
CA GLU A 75 -12.07 -9.58 -5.18
C GLU A 75 -12.61 -8.98 -3.88
N LEU A 76 -13.61 -8.09 -3.95
CA LEU A 76 -14.25 -7.55 -2.74
C LEU A 76 -14.93 -8.65 -1.93
N GLY A 77 -15.60 -9.57 -2.63
CA GLY A 77 -16.23 -10.74 -2.00
C GLY A 77 -15.21 -11.70 -1.39
N PHE A 78 -14.05 -11.87 -2.03
CA PHE A 78 -12.95 -12.68 -1.53
C PHE A 78 -12.34 -12.09 -0.25
N TYR A 79 -11.94 -10.82 -0.27
CA TYR A 79 -11.33 -10.14 0.87
C TYR A 79 -12.27 -9.97 2.07
N ASN A 80 -13.59 -10.00 1.87
CA ASN A 80 -14.56 -9.97 2.97
C ASN A 80 -14.64 -11.26 3.79
N LYS A 81 -14.04 -12.37 3.33
CA LYS A 81 -14.04 -13.69 3.99
C LYS A 81 -12.77 -13.95 4.81
N MET A 82 -12.11 -12.88 5.26
CA MET A 82 -10.83 -12.95 5.98
C MET A 82 -10.89 -13.89 7.19
N ASN A 83 -9.91 -14.78 7.30
CA ASN A 83 -9.61 -15.52 8.51
C ASN A 83 -8.70 -14.68 9.43
N ILE A 84 -9.14 -14.45 10.66
CA ILE A 84 -8.41 -13.62 11.64
C ILE A 84 -7.41 -14.40 12.49
N HIS A 85 -7.34 -15.72 12.34
CA HIS A 85 -6.44 -16.56 13.11
C HIS A 85 -4.98 -16.38 12.63
N PRO A 86 -4.03 -15.99 13.51
CA PRO A 86 -2.65 -15.68 13.11
C PRO A 86 -1.82 -16.91 12.73
N ASP A 87 -2.27 -18.12 13.07
CA ASP A 87 -1.60 -19.40 12.78
C ASP A 87 -2.07 -20.05 11.48
N LYS A 88 -2.92 -19.37 10.70
CA LYS A 88 -3.46 -19.83 9.41
C LYS A 88 -3.43 -18.70 8.39
N PRO A 89 -3.33 -18.96 7.09
CA PRO A 89 -3.53 -17.92 6.08
C PRO A 89 -4.88 -17.21 6.25
N ALA A 90 -4.89 -15.90 5.99
CA ALA A 90 -6.10 -15.08 6.00
C ALA A 90 -7.10 -15.50 4.91
N TYR A 91 -6.64 -16.08 3.81
CA TYR A 91 -7.47 -16.57 2.70
C TYR A 91 -6.90 -17.87 2.11
N PRO A 92 -7.77 -18.72 1.53
CA PRO A 92 -7.34 -19.95 0.89
C PRO A 92 -6.69 -19.69 -0.48
N ILE A 93 -5.41 -20.03 -0.64
CA ILE A 93 -4.69 -19.90 -1.91
C ILE A 93 -5.31 -20.71 -3.05
N ASP A 94 -5.98 -21.82 -2.74
CA ASP A 94 -6.65 -22.67 -3.73
C ASP A 94 -7.81 -21.96 -4.45
N GLU A 95 -8.47 -20.98 -3.81
CA GLU A 95 -9.49 -20.16 -4.49
C GLU A 95 -8.86 -19.24 -5.54
N VAL A 96 -7.68 -18.67 -5.23
CA VAL A 96 -6.93 -17.84 -6.18
C VAL A 96 -6.42 -18.71 -7.34
N LEU A 97 -5.83 -19.88 -7.04
CA LEU A 97 -5.39 -20.82 -8.07
C LEU A 97 -6.54 -21.26 -8.96
N GLY A 98 -7.69 -21.61 -8.37
CA GLY A 98 -8.89 -22.00 -9.10
C GLY A 98 -9.39 -20.88 -10.02
N SER A 99 -9.35 -19.63 -9.57
CA SER A 99 -9.72 -18.48 -10.41
C SER A 99 -8.77 -18.33 -11.61
N GLN A 100 -7.46 -18.44 -11.40
CA GLN A 100 -6.47 -18.31 -12.47
C GLN A 100 -6.50 -19.50 -13.43
N LEU A 101 -6.75 -20.72 -12.95
CA LEU A 101 -6.94 -21.90 -13.79
C LEU A 101 -8.21 -21.80 -14.64
N SER A 102 -9.26 -21.13 -14.16
CA SER A 102 -10.49 -20.93 -14.96
C SER A 102 -10.25 -20.07 -16.21
N ILE A 103 -9.22 -19.21 -16.16
CA ILE A 103 -8.86 -18.25 -17.20
C ILE A 103 -7.75 -18.82 -18.09
N GLN A 104 -6.63 -19.22 -17.48
CA GLN A 104 -5.44 -19.69 -18.19
C GLN A 104 -5.50 -21.16 -18.61
N LYS A 105 -6.36 -21.95 -17.96
CA LYS A 105 -6.45 -23.41 -18.13
C LYS A 105 -5.07 -24.06 -17.88
N ASP A 106 -4.61 -24.87 -18.82
CA ASP A 106 -3.33 -25.57 -18.80
C ASP A 106 -2.21 -24.84 -19.56
N SER A 107 -2.41 -23.56 -19.90
CA SER A 107 -1.39 -22.75 -20.60
C SER A 107 -0.13 -22.61 -19.76
N LYS A 108 1.01 -22.94 -20.35
CA LYS A 108 2.34 -22.78 -19.74
C LYS A 108 2.94 -21.42 -20.04
N ILE A 109 3.88 -21.00 -19.21
CA ILE A 109 4.67 -19.78 -19.45
C ILE A 109 5.33 -19.81 -20.83
N SER A 110 5.84 -20.96 -21.29
CA SER A 110 6.43 -21.15 -22.62
C SER A 110 5.45 -20.94 -23.78
N GLU A 111 4.15 -21.01 -23.51
CA GLU A 111 3.07 -20.90 -24.50
C GLU A 111 2.45 -19.49 -24.51
N ALA A 112 2.89 -18.59 -23.63
CA ALA A 112 2.41 -17.21 -23.59
C ALA A 112 2.62 -16.50 -24.93
N GLY A 113 1.60 -15.80 -25.42
CA GLY A 113 1.65 -15.07 -26.70
C GLY A 113 2.53 -13.81 -26.69
N LYS A 114 3.14 -13.49 -25.55
CA LYS A 114 4.08 -12.37 -25.33
C LYS A 114 5.22 -12.85 -24.44
N ASP A 115 6.30 -12.08 -24.41
CA ASP A 115 7.33 -12.28 -23.40
C ASP A 115 6.72 -11.99 -22.01
N VAL A 116 7.02 -12.83 -21.02
CA VAL A 116 6.45 -12.70 -19.67
C VAL A 116 7.52 -12.86 -18.61
N LEU A 117 7.41 -12.11 -17.52
CA LEU A 117 8.16 -12.34 -16.27
C LEU A 117 7.21 -12.22 -15.08
N LEU A 118 6.97 -13.33 -14.39
CA LEU A 118 6.32 -13.33 -13.08
C LEU A 118 7.35 -13.73 -12.03
N VAL A 119 7.44 -12.99 -10.92
CA VAL A 119 8.47 -13.21 -9.90
C VAL A 119 7.90 -13.80 -8.61
N SER A 120 8.65 -14.68 -7.96
CA SER A 120 8.28 -15.34 -6.71
C SER A 120 9.54 -15.69 -5.90
N PHE A 121 9.39 -16.17 -4.68
CA PHE A 121 10.50 -16.69 -3.86
C PHE A 121 10.17 -18.09 -3.35
N ASN A 122 11.03 -19.07 -3.61
CA ASN A 122 10.85 -20.44 -3.11
C ASN A 122 11.55 -20.60 -1.76
N VAL A 123 10.79 -21.02 -0.73
CA VAL A 123 11.31 -21.23 0.64
C VAL A 123 11.93 -22.61 0.86
N GLY A 124 12.27 -23.31 -0.23
CA GLY A 124 12.96 -24.58 -0.20
C GLY A 124 12.09 -25.73 0.31
N SER A 125 12.73 -26.88 0.47
CA SER A 125 12.11 -28.12 0.91
C SER A 125 13.18 -29.13 1.37
N VAL A 126 12.76 -30.35 1.65
CA VAL A 126 13.66 -31.50 1.76
C VAL A 126 13.18 -32.54 0.76
N GLU A 127 14.06 -32.93 -0.15
CA GLU A 127 13.77 -33.89 -1.20
C GLU A 127 14.61 -35.16 -1.03
N LYS A 128 14.17 -36.26 -1.65
CA LYS A 128 14.94 -37.50 -1.67
C LYS A 128 16.00 -37.42 -2.76
N GLU A 129 17.25 -37.78 -2.44
CA GLU A 129 18.32 -37.89 -3.42
C GLU A 129 17.93 -38.87 -4.55
N GLU A 130 17.94 -38.38 -5.79
CA GLU A 130 17.69 -39.17 -6.98
C GLU A 130 18.99 -39.85 -7.46
N GLY A 131 18.91 -41.14 -7.82
CA GLY A 131 20.07 -41.92 -8.30
C GLY A 131 21.11 -42.31 -7.24
N GLY A 132 20.92 -41.91 -5.98
CA GLY A 132 21.79 -42.26 -4.85
C GLY A 132 21.16 -43.25 -3.86
N ILE A 133 21.60 -43.21 -2.60
CA ILE A 133 21.06 -44.09 -1.54
C ILE A 133 19.70 -43.61 -1.00
N GLY A 134 19.16 -42.52 -1.58
CA GLY A 134 17.88 -41.95 -1.18
C GLY A 134 17.93 -41.16 0.13
N LYS A 135 19.07 -40.55 0.45
CA LYS A 135 19.19 -39.64 1.61
C LYS A 135 18.29 -38.41 1.42
N MET A 136 17.88 -37.82 2.53
CA MET A 136 17.21 -36.53 2.54
C MET A 136 18.20 -35.43 2.16
N MET A 137 17.85 -34.64 1.16
CA MET A 137 18.66 -33.54 0.63
C MET A 137 17.92 -32.23 0.85
N PRO A 138 18.54 -31.23 1.50
CA PRO A 138 17.93 -29.92 1.63
C PRO A 138 17.90 -29.23 0.26
N VAL A 139 16.75 -28.65 -0.08
CA VAL A 139 16.61 -27.73 -1.21
C VAL A 139 16.67 -26.31 -0.63
N PRO A 140 17.71 -25.52 -0.94
CA PRO A 140 17.87 -24.18 -0.38
C PRO A 140 16.84 -23.21 -0.97
N TRP A 141 16.68 -22.08 -0.29
CA TRP A 141 15.88 -20.97 -0.77
C TRP A 141 16.41 -20.43 -2.09
N LYS A 142 15.50 -20.00 -2.97
CA LYS A 142 15.88 -19.36 -4.23
C LYS A 142 14.83 -18.36 -4.72
N PRO A 143 15.24 -17.23 -5.29
CA PRO A 143 14.38 -16.44 -6.16
C PRO A 143 13.87 -17.27 -7.33
N MET A 144 12.62 -17.02 -7.73
CA MET A 144 11.96 -17.68 -8.84
C MET A 144 11.57 -16.65 -9.89
N MET A 145 12.02 -16.86 -11.12
CA MET A 145 11.54 -16.16 -12.31
C MET A 145 10.75 -17.16 -13.15
N PHE A 146 9.49 -16.86 -13.43
CA PHE A 146 8.67 -17.57 -14.39
C PHE A 146 8.65 -16.75 -15.69
N THR A 147 9.45 -17.16 -16.66
CA THR A 147 9.64 -16.45 -17.93
C THR A 147 9.89 -17.42 -19.08
N ASN A 148 9.36 -17.08 -20.26
CA ASN A 148 9.65 -17.74 -21.53
C ASN A 148 10.94 -17.22 -22.20
N MET A 149 11.61 -16.26 -21.57
CA MET A 149 12.84 -15.64 -22.08
C MET A 149 14.13 -16.37 -21.67
N LEU A 150 14.02 -17.45 -20.89
CA LEU A 150 15.13 -18.30 -20.47
C LEU A 150 14.77 -19.77 -20.72
N GLY A 151 15.75 -20.56 -21.15
CA GLY A 151 15.56 -22.00 -21.38
C GLY A 151 16.51 -22.62 -22.40
N THR A 152 17.42 -21.83 -22.98
CA THR A 152 18.43 -22.34 -23.91
C THR A 152 19.44 -23.23 -23.17
N ALA A 153 20.17 -24.05 -23.93
CA ALA A 153 21.27 -24.85 -23.36
C ALA A 153 22.35 -23.97 -22.71
N GLN A 154 22.52 -22.72 -23.18
CA GLN A 154 23.46 -21.77 -22.59
C GLN A 154 22.92 -21.19 -21.27
N ASP A 155 21.63 -20.85 -21.18
CA ASP A 155 21.03 -20.36 -19.94
C ASP A 155 21.20 -21.39 -18.80
N LYS A 156 20.94 -22.66 -19.11
CA LYS A 156 21.13 -23.75 -18.14
C LYS A 156 22.59 -23.90 -17.68
N LYS A 157 23.56 -23.71 -18.58
CA LYS A 157 24.99 -23.72 -18.22
C LYS A 157 25.38 -22.53 -17.35
N ASP A 158 24.72 -21.39 -17.56
CA ASP A 158 24.93 -20.16 -16.79
C ASP A 158 24.14 -20.16 -15.46
N GLY A 159 23.42 -21.24 -15.14
CA GLY A 159 22.61 -21.34 -13.92
C GLY A 159 21.33 -20.51 -13.95
N LEU A 160 20.87 -20.11 -15.14
CA LEU A 160 19.66 -19.33 -15.34
C LEU A 160 18.49 -20.27 -15.70
N GLU A 161 17.44 -20.24 -14.90
CA GLU A 161 16.22 -21.02 -15.12
C GLU A 161 15.00 -20.10 -15.19
N GLY A 162 14.23 -20.25 -16.26
CA GLY A 162 13.01 -19.47 -16.51
C GLY A 162 11.75 -20.15 -16.01
N ASN A 163 11.82 -21.42 -15.58
CA ASN A 163 10.67 -22.20 -15.12
C ASN A 163 9.52 -22.17 -16.14
N SER A 164 9.86 -22.15 -17.44
CA SER A 164 8.91 -21.87 -18.53
C SER A 164 7.85 -22.97 -18.74
N ASN A 165 8.08 -24.16 -18.19
CA ASN A 165 7.11 -25.26 -18.21
C ASN A 165 6.00 -25.12 -17.14
N THR A 166 6.11 -24.18 -16.20
CA THR A 166 5.09 -23.93 -15.19
C THR A 166 3.83 -23.34 -15.82
N LEU A 167 2.65 -23.72 -15.32
CA LEU A 167 1.38 -23.12 -15.74
C LEU A 167 1.36 -21.62 -15.40
N ILE A 168 0.83 -20.79 -16.29
CA ILE A 168 0.68 -19.34 -16.04
C ILE A 168 -0.14 -19.12 -14.76
N ALA A 169 -1.21 -19.90 -14.57
CA ALA A 169 -2.02 -19.85 -13.36
C ALA A 169 -1.22 -20.13 -12.08
N VAL A 170 -0.35 -21.15 -12.08
CA VAL A 170 0.50 -21.51 -10.94
C VAL A 170 1.56 -20.45 -10.69
N ALA A 171 2.19 -19.92 -11.75
CA ALA A 171 3.19 -18.87 -11.64
C ALA A 171 2.60 -17.56 -11.09
N ALA A 172 1.44 -17.13 -11.60
CA ALA A 172 0.74 -15.94 -11.13
C ALA A 172 0.27 -16.09 -9.68
N THR A 173 -0.29 -17.26 -9.34
CA THR A 173 -0.70 -17.59 -7.96
C THR A 173 0.49 -17.59 -7.01
N SER A 174 1.59 -18.27 -7.37
CA SER A 174 2.84 -18.30 -6.59
C SER A 174 3.39 -16.90 -6.33
N SER A 175 3.33 -16.03 -7.34
CA SER A 175 3.78 -14.65 -7.24
C SER A 175 2.94 -13.82 -6.26
N GLY A 176 1.65 -14.13 -6.10
CA GLY A 176 0.73 -13.48 -5.16
C GLY A 176 0.60 -14.15 -3.80
N SER A 177 1.33 -15.25 -3.55
CA SER A 177 1.25 -16.03 -2.31
C SER A 177 1.90 -15.32 -1.12
N MET A 178 1.35 -14.19 -0.70
CA MET A 178 1.83 -13.40 0.43
C MET A 178 1.73 -14.22 1.73
N PRO A 179 2.84 -14.46 2.45
CA PRO A 179 2.82 -15.14 3.74
C PRO A 179 1.81 -14.51 4.71
N GLY A 180 1.18 -15.30 5.58
CA GLY A 180 0.12 -14.83 6.49
C GLY A 180 -1.20 -14.46 5.80
N GLN A 181 -1.17 -13.92 4.58
CA GLN A 181 -2.37 -13.63 3.79
C GLN A 181 -2.88 -14.87 3.05
N LEU A 182 -2.04 -15.49 2.23
CA LEU A 182 -2.40 -16.58 1.31
C LEU A 182 -1.61 -17.87 1.57
N GLY A 183 -0.44 -17.79 2.19
CA GLY A 183 0.41 -18.97 2.43
C GLY A 183 1.42 -19.15 1.31
N SER A 184 1.48 -20.33 0.70
CA SER A 184 2.40 -20.66 -0.39
C SER A 184 1.78 -21.59 -1.43
N THR A 185 2.35 -21.61 -2.64
CA THR A 185 2.00 -22.56 -3.71
C THR A 185 3.26 -23.34 -4.08
N ASP A 186 3.30 -24.64 -3.83
CA ASP A 186 4.49 -25.49 -4.06
C ASP A 186 5.77 -24.94 -3.41
N GLY A 187 5.64 -24.38 -2.19
CA GLY A 187 6.75 -23.75 -1.47
C GLY A 187 7.17 -22.38 -2.02
N ASN A 188 6.46 -21.85 -3.02
CA ASN A 188 6.64 -20.50 -3.54
C ASN A 188 5.77 -19.50 -2.76
N VAL A 189 6.38 -18.42 -2.29
CA VAL A 189 5.73 -17.27 -1.65
C VAL A 189 5.85 -16.04 -2.55
N ASP A 190 5.18 -14.96 -2.15
CA ASP A 190 5.06 -13.73 -2.94
C ASP A 190 6.39 -13.21 -3.51
N GLY A 191 6.32 -12.70 -4.73
CA GLY A 191 7.44 -12.10 -5.44
C GLY A 191 8.08 -10.91 -4.75
N CYS A 192 7.40 -10.27 -3.80
CA CYS A 192 7.93 -9.12 -3.08
C CYS A 192 9.24 -9.46 -2.34
N PHE A 193 9.40 -10.71 -1.89
CA PHE A 193 10.60 -11.22 -1.24
C PHE A 193 11.80 -11.42 -2.19
N PHE A 194 11.57 -11.31 -3.49
CA PHE A 194 12.62 -11.27 -4.50
C PHE A 194 12.73 -9.87 -5.10
N ASN A 195 11.69 -9.40 -5.79
CA ASN A 195 11.67 -8.11 -6.44
C ASN A 195 10.23 -7.60 -6.60
N HIS A 196 9.81 -6.72 -5.70
CA HIS A 196 8.45 -6.17 -5.73
C HIS A 196 8.18 -5.26 -6.95
N ASP A 197 9.21 -4.66 -7.56
CA ASP A 197 9.16 -4.01 -8.88
C ASP A 197 10.06 -4.77 -9.90
N PRO A 198 9.49 -5.66 -10.73
CA PRO A 198 10.27 -6.52 -11.61
C PRO A 198 10.88 -5.81 -12.84
N THR A 199 10.77 -4.48 -12.95
CA THR A 199 11.19 -3.72 -14.14
C THR A 199 12.66 -3.92 -14.48
N VAL A 200 13.56 -3.86 -13.49
CA VAL A 200 15.01 -4.03 -13.73
C VAL A 200 15.34 -5.45 -14.19
N ALA A 201 14.67 -6.46 -13.62
CA ALA A 201 14.82 -7.85 -14.05
C ALA A 201 14.32 -8.05 -15.49
N ALA A 202 13.21 -7.39 -15.87
CA ALA A 202 12.68 -7.42 -17.22
C ALA A 202 13.65 -6.78 -18.24
N ILE A 203 14.30 -5.67 -17.89
CA ILE A 203 15.36 -5.05 -18.71
C ILE A 203 16.53 -6.03 -18.89
N ALA A 204 16.96 -6.70 -17.82
CA ALA A 204 18.05 -7.68 -17.88
C ALA A 204 17.72 -8.87 -18.80
N LEU A 205 16.48 -9.38 -18.75
CA LEU A 205 16.01 -10.44 -19.65
C LEU A 205 15.98 -10.00 -21.12
N ALA A 206 15.54 -8.77 -21.41
CA ALA A 206 15.57 -8.22 -22.75
C ALA A 206 17.00 -8.15 -23.32
N LEU A 207 17.95 -7.65 -22.53
CA LEU A 207 19.38 -7.61 -22.88
C LEU A 207 19.94 -9.02 -23.12
N ARG A 208 19.65 -9.96 -22.21
CA ARG A 208 20.08 -11.36 -22.34
C ARG A 208 19.58 -11.99 -23.63
N ASN A 209 18.40 -11.59 -24.10
CA ASN A 209 17.79 -12.08 -25.33
C ASN A 209 18.21 -11.29 -26.58
N GLY A 210 19.29 -10.50 -26.51
CA GLY A 210 19.92 -9.87 -27.67
C GLY A 210 19.29 -8.56 -28.12
N TRP A 211 18.52 -7.90 -27.25
CA TRP A 211 18.19 -6.48 -27.44
C TRP A 211 19.32 -5.61 -26.92
N GLU A 212 19.56 -4.48 -27.58
CA GLU A 212 20.52 -3.49 -27.11
C GLU A 212 19.87 -2.51 -26.13
N LEU A 213 20.63 -1.98 -25.18
CA LEU A 213 20.08 -1.12 -24.13
C LEU A 213 19.34 0.10 -24.70
N HIS A 214 19.77 0.66 -25.84
CA HIS A 214 19.11 1.80 -26.51
C HIS A 214 17.79 1.45 -27.22
N GLN A 215 17.46 0.16 -27.35
CA GLN A 215 16.21 -0.33 -27.93
C GLN A 215 15.13 -0.60 -26.87
N ILE A 216 15.47 -0.60 -25.58
CA ILE A 216 14.51 -0.97 -24.53
C ILE A 216 13.74 0.27 -24.06
N ALA A 217 12.42 0.15 -23.91
CA ALA A 217 11.58 1.16 -23.26
C ALA A 217 10.63 0.48 -22.28
N ALA A 218 10.36 1.13 -21.15
CA ALA A 218 9.54 0.54 -20.09
C ALA A 218 8.60 1.56 -19.45
N ILE A 219 7.39 1.09 -19.12
CA ILE A 219 6.47 1.81 -18.22
C ILE A 219 6.22 0.91 -17.02
N THR A 220 6.53 1.40 -15.83
CA THR A 220 6.12 0.76 -14.57
C THR A 220 4.77 1.35 -14.15
N ILE A 221 3.84 0.50 -13.73
CA ILE A 221 2.55 0.90 -13.17
C ILE A 221 2.46 0.34 -11.75
N GLY A 222 2.45 1.25 -10.78
CA GLY A 222 2.44 0.92 -9.36
C GLY A 222 1.05 0.95 -8.72
N THR A 223 0.98 0.46 -7.48
CA THR A 223 -0.27 0.34 -6.69
C THR A 223 -0.48 1.49 -5.69
N GLY A 224 0.27 2.58 -5.85
CA GLY A 224 0.24 3.76 -4.99
C GLY A 224 1.36 3.78 -3.96
N TYR A 225 2.18 4.85 -3.94
CA TYR A 225 3.21 5.02 -2.92
C TYR A 225 2.64 5.44 -1.59
N MET A 226 3.09 4.77 -0.53
CA MET A 226 2.67 5.05 0.83
C MET A 226 3.83 5.69 1.59
N PRO A 227 3.63 6.85 2.22
CA PRO A 227 4.68 7.51 2.97
C PRO A 227 4.86 6.82 4.32
N TYR A 228 5.54 5.68 4.41
CA TYR A 228 5.79 5.04 5.71
C TYR A 228 6.90 5.76 6.48
N TRP A 229 6.75 5.85 7.80
CA TRP A 229 7.81 6.33 8.68
C TRP A 229 7.67 5.76 10.08
N LEU A 230 8.80 5.71 10.78
CA LEU A 230 8.89 5.43 12.21
C LEU A 230 9.09 6.75 12.96
N GLN A 231 8.30 6.96 14.00
CA GLN A 231 8.43 8.10 14.88
C GLN A 231 9.55 7.85 15.91
N SER A 232 9.63 6.65 16.46
CA SER A 232 10.59 6.29 17.52
C SER A 232 12.05 6.48 17.10
N ASN A 233 12.90 6.86 18.06
CA ASN A 233 14.34 6.84 17.86
C ASN A 233 14.84 5.39 17.88
N THR A 234 15.29 4.90 16.71
CA THR A 234 15.69 3.50 16.53
C THR A 234 17.14 3.21 16.94
N HIS A 235 17.89 4.18 17.51
CA HIS A 235 19.31 4.01 17.84
C HIS A 235 19.60 2.81 18.76
N GLU A 236 18.72 2.56 19.73
CA GLU A 236 18.84 1.49 20.73
C GLU A 236 17.86 0.32 20.49
N TRP A 237 17.26 0.23 19.29
CA TRP A 237 16.31 -0.84 18.98
C TRP A 237 16.98 -2.22 18.90
N GLY A 238 16.44 -3.18 19.65
CA GLY A 238 16.77 -4.60 19.56
C GLY A 238 15.83 -5.37 18.63
N ALA A 239 15.99 -6.69 18.58
CA ALA A 239 15.25 -7.55 17.65
C ALA A 239 13.72 -7.46 17.80
N ASP A 240 13.22 -7.30 19.03
CA ASP A 240 11.78 -7.22 19.30
C ASP A 240 11.17 -5.98 18.64
N GLN A 241 11.79 -4.80 18.82
CA GLN A 241 11.30 -3.56 18.21
C GLN A 241 11.39 -3.61 16.68
N TRP A 242 12.43 -4.20 16.10
CA TRP A 242 12.53 -4.33 14.64
C TRP A 242 11.48 -5.25 14.03
N ILE A 243 11.07 -6.30 14.76
CA ILE A 243 10.07 -7.28 14.30
C ILE A 243 8.64 -6.78 14.55
N ASN A 244 8.39 -6.21 15.72
CA ASN A 244 7.05 -5.90 16.23
C ASN A 244 6.71 -4.40 16.26
N GLY A 245 7.70 -3.54 16.05
CA GLY A 245 7.59 -2.08 16.25
C GLY A 245 7.63 -1.67 17.72
N GLU A 246 7.63 -0.36 17.95
CA GLU A 246 7.35 0.24 19.24
C GLU A 246 6.00 0.94 19.13
N GLY A 247 5.06 0.68 20.05
CA GLY A 247 3.75 1.32 19.97
C GLY A 247 3.88 2.85 20.01
N ASN A 248 3.49 3.51 18.92
CA ASN A 248 3.44 4.97 18.80
C ASN A 248 2.12 5.44 18.14
N PRO A 249 1.48 6.53 18.62
CA PRO A 249 0.28 7.06 17.98
C PRO A 249 0.53 7.73 16.63
N PHE A 250 1.76 8.15 16.32
CA PHE A 250 2.12 8.85 15.08
C PHE A 250 2.92 8.00 14.10
N ASP A 251 3.07 6.71 14.38
CA ASP A 251 3.67 5.79 13.43
C ASP A 251 2.74 5.58 12.24
N ASN A 252 3.33 5.60 11.05
CA ASN A 252 2.64 5.20 9.83
C ASN A 252 3.28 3.92 9.30
N ILE A 253 3.37 2.92 10.17
CA ILE A 253 3.74 1.53 9.85
C ILE A 253 2.57 0.63 10.20
N THR A 254 2.28 -0.31 9.31
CA THR A 254 1.09 -1.14 9.42
C THR A 254 1.48 -2.61 9.44
N PRO A 255 0.61 -3.49 9.97
CA PRO A 255 0.81 -4.92 9.77
C PRO A 255 0.85 -5.21 8.28
N PHE A 256 1.99 -5.70 7.79
CA PHE A 256 2.15 -6.06 6.39
C PHE A 256 1.41 -7.38 6.09
N LEU A 257 1.48 -8.34 7.02
CA LEU A 257 0.69 -9.59 6.94
C LEU A 257 -0.68 -9.35 7.56
N MET A 258 -1.76 -9.74 6.85
CA MET A 258 -3.11 -9.29 7.19
C MET A 258 -3.64 -9.74 8.56
N ASN A 259 -3.28 -10.94 9.00
CA ASN A 259 -3.66 -11.52 10.29
C ASN A 259 -2.60 -11.30 11.38
N GLN A 260 -1.63 -10.41 11.14
CA GLN A 260 -0.65 -10.00 12.14
C GLN A 260 -1.28 -8.98 13.11
N LYS A 261 -0.93 -9.09 14.39
CA LYS A 261 -1.47 -8.22 15.45
C LYS A 261 -0.89 -6.80 15.49
N GLY A 262 0.27 -6.57 14.88
CA GLY A 262 1.02 -5.31 14.99
C GLY A 262 1.86 -5.07 13.75
N SER A 263 2.55 -3.93 13.72
CA SER A 263 3.45 -3.53 12.64
C SER A 263 4.66 -4.46 12.49
N SER A 264 5.30 -4.44 11.30
CA SER A 264 6.60 -5.09 11.08
C SER A 264 7.59 -4.15 10.38
N PRO A 265 8.31 -3.29 11.13
CA PRO A 265 9.23 -2.31 10.55
C PRO A 265 10.27 -2.92 9.59
N VAL A 266 10.85 -4.07 9.96
CA VAL A 266 11.86 -4.75 9.12
C VAL A 266 11.29 -5.22 7.78
N LEU A 267 10.05 -5.71 7.78
CA LEU A 267 9.40 -6.22 6.58
C LEU A 267 8.99 -5.06 5.67
N ASP A 268 8.35 -4.04 6.24
CA ASP A 268 7.95 -2.83 5.51
C ASP A 268 9.17 -2.14 4.86
N MET A 269 10.26 -1.99 5.61
CA MET A 269 11.49 -1.38 5.10
C MET A 269 12.12 -2.19 3.95
N SER A 270 12.13 -3.52 4.08
CA SER A 270 12.74 -4.41 3.08
C SER A 270 11.96 -4.44 1.76
N LEU A 271 10.63 -4.41 1.83
CA LEU A 271 9.76 -4.58 0.68
C LEU A 271 9.36 -3.26 0.02
N ASN A 272 8.99 -2.26 0.83
CA ASN A 272 8.52 -0.99 0.32
C ASN A 272 9.67 0.01 0.06
N GLY A 273 10.70 0.04 0.91
CA GLY A 273 11.82 0.99 0.77
C GLY A 273 12.61 0.81 -0.53
N THR A 274 12.76 -0.42 -1.02
CA THR A 274 13.47 -0.73 -2.27
C THR A 274 12.64 -0.42 -3.52
N SER A 275 11.33 -0.59 -3.45
CA SER A 275 10.41 -0.40 -4.58
C SER A 275 9.93 1.05 -4.74
N THR A 276 9.98 1.83 -3.66
CA THR A 276 9.53 3.23 -3.67
C THR A 276 10.43 4.09 -4.54
N ASP A 277 11.75 3.97 -4.32
CA ASP A 277 12.72 4.86 -4.95
C ASP A 277 13.78 4.11 -5.76
N LEU A 278 14.39 3.06 -5.19
CA LEU A 278 15.59 2.47 -5.76
C LEU A 278 15.34 1.78 -7.12
N MET A 279 14.31 0.93 -7.24
CA MET A 279 14.04 0.23 -8.51
C MET A 279 13.67 1.20 -9.65
N PRO A 280 12.75 2.17 -9.48
CA PRO A 280 12.50 3.20 -10.49
C PRO A 280 13.74 4.05 -10.83
N GLN A 281 14.56 4.39 -9.83
CA GLN A 281 15.80 5.14 -10.06
C GLN A 281 16.80 4.33 -10.90
N ILE A 282 17.00 3.05 -10.61
CA ILE A 282 17.87 2.18 -11.41
C ILE A 282 17.33 2.03 -12.84
N ALA A 283 16.02 1.83 -13.00
CA ALA A 283 15.40 1.77 -14.33
C ALA A 283 15.60 3.09 -15.11
N LYS A 284 15.45 4.25 -14.44
CA LYS A 284 15.73 5.57 -15.02
C LYS A 284 17.21 5.75 -15.37
N MET A 285 18.14 5.26 -14.54
CA MET A 285 19.58 5.27 -14.84
C MET A 285 19.90 4.43 -16.08
N LEU A 286 19.22 3.32 -16.29
CA LEU A 286 19.45 2.43 -17.44
C LEU A 286 18.83 2.96 -18.74
N LEU A 287 17.61 3.51 -18.68
CA LEU A 287 16.80 3.81 -19.87
C LEU A 287 16.67 5.30 -20.18
N GLY A 288 16.98 6.19 -19.23
CA GLY A 288 16.82 7.63 -19.39
C GLY A 288 15.36 7.99 -19.68
N ASP A 289 15.11 8.74 -20.76
CA ASP A 289 13.76 9.18 -21.14
C ASP A 289 12.91 8.10 -21.80
N ARG A 290 13.44 6.88 -21.94
CA ARG A 290 12.68 5.69 -22.38
C ARG A 290 12.01 4.94 -21.22
N TYR A 291 11.93 5.58 -20.06
CA TYR A 291 11.32 5.04 -18.87
C TYR A 291 10.37 6.06 -18.22
N VAL A 292 9.17 5.58 -17.85
CA VAL A 292 8.21 6.31 -17.04
C VAL A 292 7.70 5.41 -15.91
N ASN A 293 7.63 5.95 -14.70
CA ASN A 293 7.03 5.31 -13.55
C ASN A 293 5.68 5.97 -13.24
N LEU A 294 4.59 5.22 -13.36
CA LEU A 294 3.24 5.67 -13.05
C LEU A 294 2.82 5.10 -11.70
N ASN A 295 3.14 5.83 -10.64
CA ASN A 295 2.82 5.42 -9.28
C ASN A 295 2.52 6.64 -8.39
N PRO A 296 1.24 7.06 -8.27
CA PRO A 296 0.87 8.22 -7.46
C PRO A 296 1.15 8.00 -5.98
N THR A 297 1.57 9.04 -5.26
CA THR A 297 1.58 9.01 -3.79
C THR A 297 0.14 9.03 -3.26
N LEU A 298 -0.19 8.03 -2.45
CA LEU A 298 -1.44 7.95 -1.73
C LEU A 298 -1.39 8.80 -0.47
N PRO A 299 -2.53 9.40 -0.06
CA PRO A 299 -2.59 10.25 1.12
C PRO A 299 -2.39 9.48 2.44
N CYS A 300 -2.60 8.17 2.43
CA CYS A 300 -2.54 7.34 3.62
C CYS A 300 -2.27 5.89 3.22
N PHE A 301 -1.99 5.06 4.21
CA PHE A 301 -2.00 3.62 4.03
C PHE A 301 -3.41 3.13 3.65
N ILE A 302 -3.49 2.26 2.65
CA ILE A 302 -4.69 1.54 2.26
C ILE A 302 -4.36 0.04 2.35
N PRO A 303 -4.95 -0.70 3.29
CA PRO A 303 -4.71 -2.14 3.43
C PRO A 303 -4.94 -2.89 2.11
N GLU A 304 -4.13 -3.92 1.87
CA GLU A 304 -4.20 -4.74 0.64
C GLU A 304 -5.48 -5.57 0.50
N ASN A 305 -6.30 -5.65 1.55
CA ASN A 305 -7.64 -6.25 1.56
C ASN A 305 -8.73 -5.24 1.90
N SER A 306 -8.47 -3.94 1.73
CA SER A 306 -9.46 -2.92 1.99
C SER A 306 -10.59 -2.99 0.98
N THR A 307 -11.78 -3.40 1.43
CA THR A 307 -12.99 -3.46 0.61
C THR A 307 -13.96 -2.33 0.94
N ASN A 308 -13.60 -1.43 1.86
CA ASN A 308 -14.46 -0.31 2.18
C ASN A 308 -14.59 0.64 0.98
N PRO A 309 -15.80 1.14 0.68
CA PRO A 309 -16.05 1.95 -0.51
C PRO A 309 -15.21 3.24 -0.62
N GLN A 310 -14.77 3.81 0.51
CA GLN A 310 -13.98 5.04 0.52
C GLN A 310 -12.54 4.80 0.06
N ALA A 311 -11.93 3.68 0.46
CA ALA A 311 -10.62 3.26 -0.02
C ALA A 311 -10.67 2.91 -1.52
N ILE A 312 -11.69 2.18 -1.96
CA ILE A 312 -11.89 1.84 -3.37
C ILE A 312 -12.02 3.10 -4.24
N ALA A 313 -12.87 4.05 -3.80
CA ALA A 313 -13.02 5.33 -4.48
C ALA A 313 -11.70 6.12 -4.51
N LEU A 314 -10.96 6.17 -3.40
CA LEU A 314 -9.67 6.87 -3.33
C LEU A 314 -8.65 6.31 -4.32
N LEU A 315 -8.56 4.97 -4.47
CA LEU A 315 -7.64 4.34 -5.43
C LEU A 315 -7.95 4.78 -6.87
N GLN A 316 -9.24 4.75 -7.25
CA GLN A 316 -9.68 5.18 -8.58
C GLN A 316 -9.51 6.69 -8.79
N ASP A 317 -9.86 7.51 -7.80
CA ASP A 317 -9.71 8.97 -7.87
C ASP A 317 -8.24 9.37 -8.00
N SER A 318 -7.36 8.69 -7.28
CA SER A 318 -5.91 8.90 -7.37
C SER A 318 -5.38 8.53 -8.75
N ALA A 319 -5.79 7.38 -9.30
CA ALA A 319 -5.44 7.00 -10.67
C ALA A 319 -6.00 7.96 -11.71
N ASN A 320 -7.25 8.43 -11.58
CA ASN A 320 -7.91 9.30 -12.54
C ASN A 320 -7.34 10.72 -12.57
N SER A 321 -6.88 11.21 -11.42
CA SER A 321 -6.30 12.55 -11.29
C SER A 321 -4.79 12.62 -11.56
N PHE A 322 -4.10 11.47 -11.62
CA PHE A 322 -2.66 11.44 -11.88
C PHE A 322 -2.31 11.90 -13.30
N ASP A 323 -1.21 12.63 -13.45
CA ASP A 323 -0.70 13.05 -14.76
C ASP A 323 -0.04 11.87 -15.49
N ILE A 324 -0.55 11.56 -16.68
CA ILE A 324 -0.06 10.46 -17.53
C ILE A 324 0.64 10.98 -18.80
N SER A 325 0.83 12.29 -18.95
CA SER A 325 1.31 12.92 -20.18
C SER A 325 2.68 12.38 -20.61
N LYS A 326 3.62 12.21 -19.67
CA LYS A 326 4.94 11.63 -19.94
C LYS A 326 4.86 10.19 -20.47
N ALA A 327 3.92 9.37 -19.96
CA ALA A 327 3.71 8.02 -20.47
C ALA A 327 3.10 8.03 -21.88
N LEU A 328 2.14 8.91 -22.15
CA LEU A 328 1.55 9.06 -23.49
C LEU A 328 2.60 9.49 -24.52
N ASP A 329 3.50 10.40 -24.16
CA ASP A 329 4.61 10.81 -25.03
C ASP A 329 5.59 9.66 -25.28
N LEU A 330 5.92 8.88 -24.25
CA LEU A 330 6.75 7.69 -24.39
C LEU A 330 6.09 6.61 -25.28
N ILE A 331 4.77 6.38 -25.14
CA ILE A 331 4.01 5.44 -25.96
C ILE A 331 4.09 5.84 -27.43
N LYS A 332 3.77 7.11 -27.76
CA LYS A 332 3.88 7.62 -29.14
C LYS A 332 5.28 7.42 -29.72
N LYS A 333 6.32 7.59 -28.89
CA LYS A 333 7.71 7.48 -29.31
C LYS A 333 8.20 6.05 -29.50
N CYS A 334 7.88 5.15 -28.57
CA CYS A 334 8.52 3.84 -28.48
C CYS A 334 7.58 2.66 -28.77
N TRP A 335 6.27 2.82 -28.58
CA TRP A 335 5.28 1.78 -28.92
C TRP A 335 4.77 1.95 -30.35
N SER A 336 4.42 3.19 -30.73
CA SER A 336 3.81 3.48 -32.03
C SER A 336 4.82 3.65 -33.17
N ASN A 337 6.10 3.92 -32.88
CA ASN A 337 7.14 4.13 -33.89
C ASN A 337 8.10 2.92 -33.98
N ALA A 338 8.18 2.30 -35.16
CA ALA A 338 9.08 1.16 -35.42
C ALA A 338 10.53 1.58 -35.69
N THR A 339 10.80 2.88 -35.84
CA THR A 339 12.12 3.39 -36.21
C THR A 339 12.87 3.86 -34.97
N LEU A 340 14.07 3.30 -34.74
CA LEU A 340 14.95 3.73 -33.66
C LEU A 340 15.51 5.12 -33.96
N GLU A 341 15.13 6.11 -33.15
CA GLU A 341 15.83 7.40 -33.13
C GLU A 341 17.08 7.26 -32.24
N VAL A 342 18.28 7.27 -32.84
CA VAL A 342 19.56 7.30 -32.10
C VAL A 342 20.19 8.71 -32.23
N PRO A 343 20.78 9.30 -31.17
CA PRO A 343 20.78 8.88 -29.76
C PRO A 343 19.93 9.82 -28.89
N LEU A 344 18.99 9.25 -28.13
CA LEU A 344 18.52 9.91 -26.91
C LEU A 344 19.69 9.97 -25.93
N ARG A 345 20.27 11.16 -25.76
CA ARG A 345 21.30 11.43 -24.75
C ARG A 345 20.75 11.04 -23.36
N PHE A 346 21.65 10.68 -22.45
CA PHE A 346 21.33 10.87 -21.02
C PHE A 346 20.97 12.36 -20.87
N PRO A 347 19.76 12.70 -20.38
CA PRO A 347 19.39 14.09 -20.23
C PRO A 347 20.41 14.79 -19.31
N GLU A 348 20.83 16.00 -19.69
CA GLU A 348 21.42 16.91 -18.72
C GLU A 348 20.36 17.14 -17.64
N ASN A 349 20.75 16.88 -16.39
CA ASN A 349 19.87 16.95 -15.22
C ASN A 349 19.37 18.39 -15.03
N THR A 350 18.24 18.73 -15.67
CA THR A 350 17.62 20.06 -15.65
C THR A 350 16.38 20.10 -14.76
N ASP A 351 15.97 18.96 -14.22
CA ASP A 351 14.86 18.86 -13.29
C ASP A 351 15.39 19.12 -11.86
N ALA A 352 15.42 20.39 -11.46
CA ALA A 352 15.77 20.83 -10.10
C ALA A 352 14.71 20.43 -9.05
N SER A 353 13.75 19.56 -9.38
CA SER A 353 12.62 19.19 -8.54
C SER A 353 12.92 18.07 -7.53
N ILE A 354 14.10 17.43 -7.60
CA ILE A 354 14.56 16.50 -6.55
C ILE A 354 15.49 17.27 -5.61
N ALA A 355 14.91 17.99 -4.65
CA ALA A 355 15.69 18.48 -3.52
C ALA A 355 16.32 17.27 -2.80
N PRO A 356 17.62 17.32 -2.42
CA PRO A 356 18.21 16.29 -1.60
C PRO A 356 17.39 16.18 -0.31
N VAL A 357 16.93 14.96 0.01
CA VAL A 357 16.26 14.68 1.29
C VAL A 357 17.29 14.95 2.38
N VAL A 358 17.14 16.11 3.04
CA VAL A 358 17.99 16.46 4.18
C VAL A 358 17.68 15.46 5.29
N ALA A 359 18.70 14.77 5.78
CA ALA A 359 18.55 13.86 6.90
C ALA A 359 17.89 14.60 8.09
N PRO A 360 16.89 14.01 8.75
CA PRO A 360 16.21 14.66 9.85
C PRO A 360 17.21 15.05 10.95
N ASN A 361 17.06 16.27 11.48
CA ASN A 361 17.94 16.80 12.51
C ASN A 361 17.64 16.09 13.85
N ALA A 362 18.64 15.40 14.42
CA ALA A 362 18.50 14.56 15.61
C ALA A 362 18.02 15.32 16.88
N ASN A 363 18.17 16.65 16.91
CA ASN A 363 17.92 17.48 18.10
C ASN A 363 16.47 17.99 18.26
N ALA A 364 15.52 17.53 17.44
CA ALA A 364 14.11 17.99 17.49
C ALA A 364 13.09 16.86 17.73
N HIS A 365 13.50 15.75 18.36
CA HIS A 365 12.62 14.61 18.62
C HIS A 365 11.55 14.96 19.66
N ILE A 366 10.27 14.86 19.28
CA ILE A 366 9.14 14.99 20.19
C ILE A 366 8.80 13.58 20.68
N VAL A 367 8.62 13.39 21.99
CA VAL A 367 8.14 12.10 22.54
C VAL A 367 6.62 12.19 22.69
N PRO A 368 5.82 11.60 21.78
CA PRO A 368 4.38 11.88 21.72
C PRO A 368 3.61 11.52 22.99
N LEU A 369 4.01 10.44 23.66
CA LEU A 369 3.37 9.96 24.89
C LEU A 369 3.72 10.81 26.13
N GLU A 370 4.73 11.66 26.05
CA GLU A 370 5.11 12.59 27.12
C GLU A 370 4.63 14.01 26.86
N THR A 371 4.17 14.29 25.65
CA THR A 371 3.85 15.62 25.16
C THR A 371 2.35 15.90 25.30
N GLN A 372 2.01 17.04 25.90
CA GLN A 372 0.66 17.61 25.82
C GLN A 372 0.50 18.36 24.51
N PHE A 373 -0.69 18.34 23.93
CA PHE A 373 -0.95 18.99 22.64
C PHE A 373 -2.34 19.61 22.55
N PHE A 374 -2.46 20.61 21.68
CA PHE A 374 -3.75 21.00 21.12
C PHE A 374 -4.06 20.08 19.93
N ILE A 375 -5.33 19.70 19.78
CA ILE A 375 -5.82 18.98 18.59
C ILE A 375 -6.52 20.01 17.70
N ARG A 376 -5.88 20.41 16.60
CA ARG A 376 -6.25 21.58 15.78
C ARG A 376 -6.80 21.16 14.42
N GLN A 377 -7.95 21.69 14.03
CA GLN A 377 -8.61 21.35 12.77
C GLN A 377 -7.84 21.85 11.53
N ASN A 378 -7.87 21.10 10.43
CA ASN A 378 -7.33 21.50 9.13
C ASN A 378 -8.27 22.46 8.37
N THR A 379 -8.36 23.72 8.80
CA THR A 379 -9.13 24.76 8.11
C THR A 379 -8.39 26.08 8.07
N SER A 380 -8.85 27.01 7.22
CA SER A 380 -8.29 28.37 7.10
C SER A 380 -8.47 29.22 8.36
N ARG A 381 -9.38 28.85 9.27
CA ARG A 381 -9.59 29.45 10.59
C ARG A 381 -9.54 28.34 11.64
N PRO A 382 -8.33 27.84 11.95
CA PRO A 382 -8.20 26.61 12.71
C PRO A 382 -8.65 26.82 14.16
N GLN A 383 -9.63 26.01 14.56
CA GLN A 383 -10.08 25.85 15.95
C GLN A 383 -9.50 24.57 16.55
N VAL A 384 -9.51 24.47 17.87
CA VAL A 384 -9.03 23.30 18.62
C VAL A 384 -10.17 22.60 19.35
N LEU A 385 -9.99 21.29 19.62
CA LEU A 385 -10.90 20.54 20.48
C LEU A 385 -10.87 21.12 21.91
N ASP A 386 -12.04 21.51 22.40
CA ASP A 386 -12.24 22.21 23.67
C ASP A 386 -13.36 21.53 24.47
N ILE A 387 -13.15 21.28 25.77
CA ILE A 387 -14.22 20.81 26.65
C ILE A 387 -15.08 22.01 27.05
N MET A 388 -16.33 21.98 26.62
CA MET A 388 -17.30 23.05 26.81
C MET A 388 -17.39 23.48 28.28
N ASP A 389 -17.39 24.80 28.49
CA ASP A 389 -17.49 25.47 29.79
C ASP A 389 -16.37 25.09 30.78
N ALA A 390 -15.24 24.57 30.29
CA ALA A 390 -14.17 24.00 31.12
C ALA A 390 -14.72 22.99 32.16
N SER A 391 -15.73 22.22 31.76
CA SER A 391 -16.41 21.31 32.67
C SER A 391 -15.54 20.11 33.07
N HIS A 392 -15.41 19.89 34.38
CA HIS A 392 -14.75 18.71 34.96
C HIS A 392 -15.69 17.50 35.12
N LYS A 393 -16.88 17.53 34.51
CA LYS A 393 -17.91 16.50 34.66
C LYS A 393 -17.92 15.52 33.47
N ALA A 394 -18.20 14.26 33.77
CA ALA A 394 -18.53 13.25 32.76
C ALA A 394 -19.70 13.71 31.89
N GLY A 395 -19.67 13.39 30.60
CA GLY A 395 -20.68 13.80 29.63
C GLY A 395 -20.52 15.22 29.09
N ALA A 396 -19.49 15.97 29.52
CA ALA A 396 -19.21 17.28 28.94
C ALA A 396 -18.88 17.15 27.45
N ARG A 397 -19.51 18.00 26.64
CA ARG A 397 -19.37 18.00 25.18
C ARG A 397 -18.02 18.57 24.76
N VAL A 398 -17.45 17.98 23.71
CA VAL A 398 -16.25 18.53 23.06
C VAL A 398 -16.65 19.40 21.88
N ILE A 399 -16.29 20.68 21.95
CA ILE A 399 -16.62 21.71 20.97
C ILE A 399 -15.36 22.13 20.18
N LEU A 400 -15.55 22.97 19.16
CA LEU A 400 -14.46 23.64 18.48
C LEU A 400 -14.40 25.09 18.95
N TRP A 401 -13.25 25.50 19.47
CA TRP A 401 -13.04 26.85 19.99
C TRP A 401 -11.73 27.45 19.50
N GLU A 402 -11.61 28.78 19.59
CA GLU A 402 -10.35 29.47 19.33
C GLU A 402 -9.27 28.98 20.29
N GLN A 403 -8.06 28.76 19.78
CA GLN A 403 -6.95 28.27 20.59
C GLN A 403 -6.58 29.28 21.67
N LYS A 404 -6.69 28.88 22.93
CA LYS A 404 -6.34 29.69 24.10
C LYS A 404 -4.83 29.89 24.18
N THR A 405 -4.44 31.03 24.74
CA THR A 405 -3.03 31.32 25.04
C THR A 405 -2.55 30.49 26.24
N LYS A 406 -1.25 30.30 26.39
CA LYS A 406 -0.68 29.54 27.53
C LYS A 406 -0.95 30.18 28.89
N THR A 407 -1.24 31.47 28.91
CA THR A 407 -1.55 32.23 30.13
C THR A 407 -3.03 32.19 30.49
N ASP A 408 -3.87 31.58 29.64
CA ASP A 408 -5.29 31.41 29.92
C ASP A 408 -5.47 30.40 31.07
N PRO A 409 -6.17 30.77 32.16
CA PRO A 409 -6.35 29.90 33.32
C PRO A 409 -7.10 28.61 32.98
N ASP A 410 -7.90 28.63 31.90
CA ASP A 410 -8.71 27.50 31.46
C ASP A 410 -8.04 26.73 30.31
N ALA A 411 -6.80 27.04 29.92
CA ALA A 411 -6.12 26.37 28.79
C ALA A 411 -6.13 24.84 28.88
N GLY A 412 -6.17 24.28 30.10
CA GLY A 412 -6.25 22.84 30.34
C GLY A 412 -7.46 22.14 29.68
N ASN A 413 -8.56 22.86 29.42
CA ASN A 413 -9.73 22.30 28.74
C ASN A 413 -9.51 22.08 27.22
N GLN A 414 -8.41 22.56 26.66
CA GLN A 414 -7.99 22.37 25.26
C GLN A 414 -6.76 21.48 25.10
N LEU A 415 -6.18 21.02 26.22
CA LEU A 415 -4.96 20.23 26.24
C LEU A 415 -5.28 18.75 26.37
N TRP A 416 -4.62 17.97 25.53
CA TRP A 416 -4.81 16.53 25.40
C TRP A 416 -3.47 15.80 25.49
N LYS A 417 -3.50 14.54 25.90
CA LYS A 417 -2.34 13.66 25.96
C LYS A 417 -2.72 12.25 25.55
N PHE A 418 -1.84 11.56 24.82
CA PHE A 418 -2.02 10.13 24.54
C PHE A 418 -1.67 9.28 25.76
N GLU A 419 -2.47 8.25 26.02
CA GLU A 419 -2.16 7.20 27.00
C GLU A 419 -2.27 5.80 26.37
N LYS A 420 -1.42 4.87 26.84
CA LYS A 420 -1.38 3.49 26.37
C LYS A 420 -2.68 2.76 26.75
N SER A 421 -3.26 2.05 25.79
CA SER A 421 -4.47 1.23 26.04
C SER A 421 -4.19 -0.22 26.45
N GLY A 422 -2.95 -0.69 26.27
CA GLY A 422 -2.59 -2.10 26.31
C GLY A 422 -2.88 -2.86 25.01
N GLU A 423 -3.49 -2.22 24.01
CA GLU A 423 -3.74 -2.78 22.69
C GLU A 423 -2.92 -2.04 21.62
N ALA A 424 -2.16 -2.80 20.83
CA ALA A 424 -1.25 -2.25 19.83
C ALA A 424 -2.01 -1.38 18.81
N GLY A 425 -1.48 -0.20 18.52
CA GLY A 425 -2.05 0.76 17.57
C GLY A 425 -3.29 1.51 18.07
N TRP A 426 -3.76 1.28 19.30
CA TRP A 426 -4.93 1.95 19.86
C TRP A 426 -4.59 2.73 21.13
N TRP A 427 -5.09 3.95 21.22
CA TRP A 427 -4.69 4.92 22.24
C TRP A 427 -5.88 5.59 22.90
N TYR A 428 -5.74 5.92 24.18
CA TYR A 428 -6.65 6.84 24.84
C TYR A 428 -6.19 8.29 24.60
N LEU A 429 -7.14 9.21 24.49
CA LEU A 429 -6.91 10.65 24.46
C LEU A 429 -7.42 11.26 25.77
N LYS A 430 -6.50 11.54 26.69
CA LYS A 430 -6.79 12.06 28.03
C LYS A 430 -6.79 13.58 28.05
N SER A 431 -7.85 14.17 28.59
CA SER A 431 -7.90 15.60 28.86
C SER A 431 -6.94 16.01 29.97
N GLN A 432 -6.32 17.18 29.85
CA GLN A 432 -5.48 17.78 30.88
C GLN A 432 -6.21 18.82 31.73
N ILE A 433 -7.54 18.78 31.76
CA ILE A 433 -8.38 19.69 32.57
C ILE A 433 -8.27 19.43 34.09
N GLY A 434 -7.53 18.41 34.53
CA GLY A 434 -7.38 18.07 35.95
C GLY A 434 -8.43 17.09 36.48
N ALA A 435 -9.12 16.37 35.60
CA ALA A 435 -9.97 15.23 35.92
C ALA A 435 -9.59 14.02 35.04
N ASP A 436 -9.83 12.79 35.51
CA ASP A 436 -9.58 11.56 34.74
C ASP A 436 -10.67 11.34 33.69
N LEU A 437 -10.64 12.19 32.66
CA LEU A 437 -11.63 12.27 31.59
C LEU A 437 -10.96 12.03 30.23
N TYR A 438 -11.61 11.20 29.43
CA TYR A 438 -11.08 10.69 28.17
C TYR A 438 -12.04 10.96 27.02
N LEU A 439 -11.49 11.30 25.87
CA LEU A 439 -12.26 11.55 24.66
C LEU A 439 -13.08 10.30 24.29
N THR A 440 -14.39 10.44 24.19
CA THR A 440 -15.33 9.32 24.08
C THR A 440 -16.37 9.58 23.01
N LEU A 441 -16.55 8.60 22.12
CA LEU A 441 -17.62 8.55 21.13
C LEU A 441 -18.94 8.09 21.78
N THR A 442 -19.81 9.03 22.13
CA THR A 442 -21.08 8.77 22.82
C THR A 442 -22.30 8.86 21.90
N GLY A 443 -23.45 8.35 22.37
CA GLY A 443 -24.68 8.25 21.59
C GLY A 443 -25.03 6.84 21.14
N ASP A 444 -26.29 6.67 20.75
CA ASP A 444 -26.85 5.41 20.24
C ASP A 444 -26.30 5.13 18.82
N SER A 445 -25.95 3.88 18.53
CA SER A 445 -25.37 3.45 17.24
C SER A 445 -26.30 3.66 16.04
N THR A 446 -27.56 4.03 16.28
CA THR A 446 -28.56 4.41 15.27
C THR A 446 -28.50 5.89 14.88
N THR A 447 -27.74 6.73 15.62
CA THR A 447 -27.68 8.18 15.38
C THR A 447 -26.68 8.55 14.30
N VAL A 448 -27.11 9.42 13.37
CA VAL A 448 -26.22 10.13 12.44
C VAL A 448 -25.47 11.19 13.25
N ASP A 449 -24.14 11.24 13.10
CA ASP A 449 -23.23 12.16 13.81
C ASP A 449 -23.24 11.97 15.34
N LEU A 450 -22.60 10.89 15.79
CA LEU A 450 -22.43 10.52 17.19
C LEU A 450 -21.72 11.64 17.98
N PRO A 451 -22.28 12.16 19.09
CA PRO A 451 -21.59 13.16 19.90
C PRO A 451 -20.21 12.70 20.40
N ILE A 452 -19.26 13.64 20.47
CA ILE A 452 -18.02 13.44 21.22
C ILE A 452 -18.13 14.14 22.57
N THR A 453 -17.97 13.38 23.63
CA THR A 453 -17.92 13.88 25.01
C THR A 453 -16.64 13.43 25.69
N VAL A 454 -16.47 13.85 26.94
CA VAL A 454 -15.44 13.28 27.82
C VAL A 454 -16.07 12.43 28.92
N GLU A 455 -15.52 11.24 29.14
CA GLU A 455 -16.01 10.25 30.12
C GLU A 455 -14.84 9.65 30.91
N PRO A 456 -15.06 9.18 32.15
CA PRO A 456 -14.10 8.31 32.84
C PRO A 456 -13.87 7.01 32.05
N LEU A 457 -12.73 6.35 32.25
CA LEU A 457 -12.49 5.02 31.68
C LEU A 457 -13.55 4.03 32.17
N ARG A 458 -14.16 3.33 31.23
CA ARG A 458 -15.16 2.31 31.53
C ARG A 458 -15.02 1.14 30.58
N ALA A 459 -15.12 -0.08 31.11
CA ALA A 459 -14.99 -1.30 30.31
C ALA A 459 -16.03 -1.37 29.18
N ASP A 460 -17.27 -0.92 29.43
CA ASP A 460 -18.36 -0.92 28.45
C ASP A 460 -18.23 0.20 27.39
N LEU A 461 -17.38 1.20 27.63
CA LEU A 461 -17.08 2.27 26.67
C LEU A 461 -15.71 2.09 26.00
N ARG A 462 -14.98 1.00 26.27
CA ARG A 462 -13.58 0.84 25.85
C ARG A 462 -13.37 1.15 24.37
N ASP A 463 -14.10 0.51 23.46
CA ASP A 463 -13.92 0.71 22.02
C ASP A 463 -14.40 2.09 21.53
N ARG A 464 -15.23 2.78 22.34
CA ARG A 464 -15.64 4.18 22.11
C ARG A 464 -14.61 5.18 22.62
N GLN A 465 -13.64 4.74 23.42
CA GLN A 465 -12.57 5.54 24.03
C GLN A 465 -11.22 5.31 23.35
N LEU A 466 -11.14 4.34 22.45
CA LEU A 466 -9.91 4.00 21.73
C LEU A 466 -9.86 4.62 20.35
N TRP A 467 -8.71 5.25 20.10
CA TRP A 467 -8.44 6.05 18.91
C TRP A 467 -7.14 5.61 18.25
N ASN A 468 -7.11 5.63 16.93
CA ASN A 468 -5.94 5.45 16.09
C ASN A 468 -5.79 6.67 15.17
N LEU A 469 -4.57 7.05 14.82
CA LEU A 469 -4.32 8.12 13.85
C LEU A 469 -4.08 7.54 12.46
N VAL A 470 -4.93 7.91 11.51
CA VAL A 470 -4.74 7.60 10.09
C VAL A 470 -4.26 8.87 9.40
N PRO A 471 -3.10 8.87 8.72
CA PRO A 471 -2.63 10.05 8.00
C PRO A 471 -3.65 10.56 6.98
N SER A 472 -3.65 11.86 6.75
CA SER A 472 -4.44 12.50 5.69
C SER A 472 -3.56 12.83 4.47
N LYS A 473 -4.19 13.33 3.40
CA LYS A 473 -3.48 13.79 2.19
C LYS A 473 -2.43 14.86 2.46
N GLU A 474 -2.62 15.64 3.52
CA GLU A 474 -1.69 16.66 3.94
C GLU A 474 -0.80 16.13 5.07
N LEU A 475 0.51 16.15 4.86
CA LEU A 475 1.48 15.71 5.86
C LEU A 475 1.32 16.49 7.16
N GLY A 476 1.37 15.77 8.29
CA GLY A 476 1.17 16.34 9.63
C GLY A 476 -0.29 16.47 10.07
N TYR A 477 -1.24 16.10 9.21
CA TYR A 477 -2.66 16.01 9.55
C TYR A 477 -3.14 14.57 9.53
N TYR A 478 -4.03 14.24 10.46
CA TYR A 478 -4.52 12.89 10.70
C TYR A 478 -6.04 12.88 10.86
N TYR A 479 -6.68 11.83 10.35
CA TYR A 479 -8.00 11.42 10.81
C TYR A 479 -7.85 10.72 12.16
N ILE A 480 -8.68 11.10 13.13
CA ILE A 480 -8.70 10.45 14.45
C ILE A 480 -9.79 9.38 14.41
N GLN A 481 -9.40 8.15 14.11
CA GLN A 481 -10.29 7.01 13.88
C GLN A 481 -10.69 6.34 15.19
N SER A 482 -11.99 6.13 15.38
CA SER A 482 -12.53 5.34 16.49
C SER A 482 -12.36 3.84 16.22
N LYS A 483 -12.15 3.08 17.29
CA LYS A 483 -12.17 1.62 17.26
C LYS A 483 -13.58 1.06 17.08
N LEU A 484 -14.62 1.84 17.41
CA LEU A 484 -15.99 1.38 17.35
C LEU A 484 -16.35 0.87 15.96
N VAL A 485 -16.59 -0.44 15.87
CA VAL A 485 -17.06 -1.10 14.65
C VAL A 485 -18.58 -0.98 14.57
N PRO A 486 -19.16 -0.72 13.39
CA PRO A 486 -20.61 -0.75 13.21
C PRO A 486 -21.20 -2.10 13.64
N SER A 487 -22.27 -2.08 14.44
CA SER A 487 -22.92 -3.30 14.97
C SER A 487 -23.52 -4.20 13.88
N ALA A 488 -23.65 -3.70 12.64
CA ALA A 488 -24.19 -4.41 11.48
C ALA A 488 -23.10 -4.93 10.50
N SER A 489 -21.81 -4.93 10.87
CA SER A 489 -20.76 -5.41 9.96
C SER A 489 -20.94 -6.91 9.66
N ALA A 490 -21.28 -7.23 8.40
CA ALA A 490 -21.43 -8.60 7.92
C ALA A 490 -20.08 -9.29 7.63
N SER A 491 -18.97 -8.55 7.65
CA SER A 491 -17.63 -9.06 7.41
C SER A 491 -16.77 -8.99 8.66
N VAL A 492 -15.95 -10.03 8.85
CA VAL A 492 -14.91 -10.12 9.87
C VAL A 492 -13.61 -9.40 9.45
N ASN A 493 -13.51 -8.94 8.19
CA ASN A 493 -12.42 -8.11 7.72
C ASN A 493 -12.58 -6.69 8.30
N PRO A 494 -11.65 -6.22 9.16
CA PRO A 494 -11.73 -4.89 9.77
C PRO A 494 -11.59 -3.74 8.77
N ASN A 495 -11.13 -4.02 7.54
CA ASN A 495 -10.91 -3.02 6.49
C ASN A 495 -12.09 -2.93 5.50
N SER A 496 -13.21 -3.59 5.80
CA SER A 496 -14.39 -3.67 4.93
C SER A 496 -15.44 -2.58 5.15
N TYR A 497 -15.45 -1.97 6.33
CA TYR A 497 -16.39 -0.89 6.66
C TYR A 497 -15.70 0.47 6.60
N VAL A 498 -16.50 1.52 6.40
CA VAL A 498 -16.01 2.89 6.48
C VAL A 498 -15.86 3.24 7.97
N PRO A 499 -14.64 3.54 8.45
CA PRO A 499 -14.42 3.82 9.86
C PRO A 499 -15.09 5.12 10.28
N THR A 500 -15.47 5.20 11.56
CA THR A 500 -15.90 6.46 12.17
C THR A 500 -14.67 7.25 12.60
N VAL A 501 -14.58 8.50 12.18
CA VAL A 501 -13.51 9.44 12.54
C VAL A 501 -14.10 10.66 13.21
N ILE A 502 -13.28 11.42 13.93
CA ILE A 502 -13.70 12.74 14.42
C ILE A 502 -13.89 13.67 13.22
N GLY A 503 -15.06 14.30 13.17
CA GLY A 503 -15.39 15.39 12.25
C GLY A 503 -16.02 16.55 13.00
N VAL A 504 -16.36 17.61 12.26
CA VAL A 504 -16.88 18.86 12.81
C VAL A 504 -18.23 19.20 12.21
N GLY A 505 -19.19 19.55 13.06
CA GLY A 505 -20.53 19.95 12.65
C GLY A 505 -21.12 21.02 13.55
N THR A 506 -22.07 21.79 13.05
CA THR A 506 -22.87 22.74 13.85
C THR A 506 -24.32 22.28 13.81
N LYS A 507 -24.91 21.97 14.98
CA LYS A 507 -26.29 21.51 15.11
C LYS A 507 -27.20 22.68 15.54
N ASN A 508 -28.46 22.38 15.86
CA ASN A 508 -29.52 23.37 16.09
C ASN A 508 -29.24 24.37 17.22
N ASP A 509 -28.32 24.08 18.13
CA ASP A 509 -27.91 24.98 19.21
C ASP A 509 -26.90 26.04 18.78
N GLY A 510 -26.47 26.03 17.51
CA GLY A 510 -25.52 26.99 16.95
C GLY A 510 -24.07 26.77 17.41
N VAL A 511 -23.80 25.74 18.21
CA VAL A 511 -22.48 25.42 18.71
C VAL A 511 -21.79 24.46 17.75
N THR A 512 -20.63 24.86 17.24
CA THR A 512 -19.77 23.98 16.45
C THR A 512 -19.07 22.98 17.36
N ALA A 513 -19.22 21.68 17.07
CA ALA A 513 -18.69 20.62 17.91
C ALA A 513 -18.14 19.43 17.15
N ALA A 514 -17.40 18.60 17.90
CA ALA A 514 -16.86 17.35 17.42
C ALA A 514 -17.96 16.27 17.43
N TYR A 515 -18.04 15.54 16.32
CA TYR A 515 -18.92 14.40 16.14
C TYR A 515 -18.15 13.24 15.50
N GLY A 516 -18.55 12.02 15.78
CA GLY A 516 -18.15 10.86 14.99
C GLY A 516 -18.87 10.86 13.66
N MET A 517 -18.09 10.92 12.57
CA MET A 517 -18.59 10.94 11.19
C MET A 517 -17.93 9.82 10.39
N PRO A 518 -18.59 9.26 9.35
CA PRO A 518 -17.93 8.33 8.45
C PRO A 518 -16.74 8.99 7.76
N LEU A 519 -15.60 8.28 7.69
CA LEU A 519 -14.44 8.74 6.94
C LEU A 519 -14.83 9.03 5.49
N ASN A 520 -14.34 10.15 4.95
CA ASN A 520 -14.50 10.48 3.55
C ASN A 520 -13.27 11.22 3.03
N TYR A 521 -12.48 10.55 2.18
CA TYR A 521 -11.23 11.09 1.66
C TYR A 521 -11.42 12.32 0.76
N ARG A 522 -12.62 12.55 0.22
CA ARG A 522 -12.92 13.72 -0.64
C ARG A 522 -13.15 15.00 0.15
N VAL A 523 -13.56 14.92 1.41
CA VAL A 523 -13.82 16.07 2.30
C VAL A 523 -12.85 16.09 3.49
N TYR A 524 -11.59 15.77 3.22
CA TYR A 524 -10.57 15.51 4.25
C TYR A 524 -10.32 16.68 5.22
N ALA A 525 -10.42 17.93 4.76
CA ALA A 525 -10.11 19.11 5.58
C ALA A 525 -10.99 19.19 6.84
N HIS A 526 -12.28 18.86 6.73
CA HIS A 526 -13.21 18.90 7.88
C HIS A 526 -13.10 17.70 8.83
N LEU A 527 -12.38 16.66 8.42
CA LEU A 527 -12.21 15.40 9.16
C LEU A 527 -10.78 15.20 9.68
N SER A 528 -9.86 16.14 9.39
CA SER A 528 -8.44 15.99 9.72
C SER A 528 -7.95 17.03 10.72
N PHE A 529 -7.03 16.60 11.56
CA PHE A 529 -6.50 17.36 12.68
C PHE A 529 -4.98 17.27 12.75
N ALA A 530 -4.34 18.37 13.11
CA ALA A 530 -2.93 18.45 13.47
C ALA A 530 -2.78 18.44 14.99
N PHE A 531 -1.67 17.89 15.46
CA PHE A 531 -1.32 17.83 16.87
C PHE A 531 -0.23 18.86 17.14
N ILE A 532 -0.58 19.93 17.87
CA ILE A 532 0.31 21.05 18.12
C ILE A 532 0.91 20.90 19.53
N PRO A 533 2.22 20.60 19.66
CA PRO A 533 2.85 20.45 20.97
C PRO A 533 2.69 21.69 21.83
N PHE A 534 2.24 21.49 23.07
CA PHE A 534 2.26 22.50 24.11
C PHE A 534 3.69 22.57 24.67
N LYS A 535 4.53 23.40 24.06
CA LYS A 535 5.89 23.70 24.55
C LYS A 535 5.89 24.82 25.57
#